data_AF-A0A1Y2T3M3-F1
#
_entry.id   AF-A0A1Y2T3M3-F1
#
_cell.length_a   1.000
_cell.length_b   1.000
_cell.length_c   1.000
_cell.angle_alpha   90.00
_cell.angle_beta   90.00
_cell.angle_gamma   90.00
#
_symmetry.space_group_name_H-M   'P 1'
#
loop_
_entity.id
_entity.type
_entity.pdbx_description
1 polymer ?
#
loop_
_entity_poly.entity_id
_entity_poly.type
_entity_poly.pdbx_seq_one_letter_code
_entity_poly.pdbx_strand_id
1 'polypeptide(L)'
;MRTVRIGAGQGFYGDSLLPVLDVARYGDVKYISFDTLAELTLAILEKGRRKDPTGGYTRDVVPMMRNLLPIAKEKGIRLITNAGGINPRGAARAVAEVARELGLPVRIACVTGDDIYDRLDELSARRG
;
A
#
# COMPACT_ATOMS: atom_id res chain seq x y z
N MET A 1 -26.49 -13.18 6.81
CA MET A 1 -25.27 -12.31 6.85
C MET A 1 -24.10 -13.12 6.33
N ARG A 2 -23.14 -12.50 5.62
CA ARG A 2 -21.92 -13.17 5.14
C ARG A 2 -20.78 -12.91 6.11
N THR A 3 -20.24 -13.94 6.74
CA THR A 3 -19.07 -13.85 7.62
C THR A 3 -17.80 -13.73 6.78
N VAL A 4 -16.87 -12.86 7.19
CA VAL A 4 -15.56 -12.69 6.56
C VAL A 4 -14.46 -12.70 7.61
N ARG A 5 -13.31 -13.29 7.27
CA ARG A 5 -12.09 -13.26 8.09
C ARG A 5 -11.07 -12.31 7.47
N ILE A 6 -10.50 -11.44 8.28
CA ILE A 6 -9.52 -10.42 7.88
C ILE A 6 -8.22 -10.72 8.62
N GLY A 7 -7.12 -10.75 7.88
CA GLY A 7 -5.76 -10.83 8.43
C GLY A 7 -5.15 -9.44 8.59
N ALA A 8 -4.28 -9.31 9.59
CA ALA A 8 -3.37 -8.18 9.71
C ALA A 8 -2.08 -8.50 8.93
N GLY A 9 -1.66 -7.55 8.10
CA GLY A 9 -0.38 -7.55 7.42
C GLY A 9 0.67 -6.79 8.23
N GLN A 10 1.32 -5.82 7.59
CA GLN A 10 2.27 -4.93 8.27
C GLN A 10 1.58 -3.94 9.20
N GLY A 11 2.25 -3.59 10.30
CA GLY A 11 1.85 -2.52 11.22
C GLY A 11 2.72 -1.24 11.14
N PHE A 12 3.82 -1.26 10.37
CA PHE A 12 4.68 -0.10 10.14
C PHE A 12 5.55 -0.28 8.88
N TYR A 13 6.16 0.80 8.39
CA TYR A 13 7.12 0.76 7.29
C TYR A 13 8.41 0.02 7.69
N GLY A 14 8.76 -1.05 6.97
CA GLY A 14 9.92 -1.90 7.26
C GLY A 14 9.61 -3.10 8.17
N ASP A 15 8.32 -3.38 8.43
CA ASP A 15 7.88 -4.56 9.18
C ASP A 15 8.19 -5.88 8.42
N SER A 16 8.24 -6.98 9.17
CA SER A 16 8.62 -8.29 8.66
C SER A 16 7.62 -8.85 7.66
N LEU A 17 8.14 -9.38 6.55
CA LEU A 17 7.35 -10.09 5.55
C LEU A 17 6.87 -11.48 6.03
N LEU A 18 7.63 -12.14 6.91
CA LEU A 18 7.39 -13.55 7.22
C LEU A 18 6.00 -13.82 7.86
N PRO A 19 5.56 -13.08 8.89
CA PRO A 19 4.27 -13.34 9.52
C PRO A 19 3.09 -13.18 8.56
N VAL A 20 3.14 -12.18 7.67
CA VAL A 20 2.05 -11.96 6.72
C VAL A 20 2.00 -13.06 5.64
N LEU A 21 3.13 -13.67 5.30
CA LEU A 21 3.13 -14.85 4.43
C LEU A 21 2.44 -16.03 5.11
N ASP A 22 2.64 -16.23 6.41
CA ASP A 22 1.96 -17.29 7.15
C ASP A 22 0.45 -17.01 7.28
N VAL A 23 0.05 -15.76 7.51
CA VAL A 23 -1.36 -15.36 7.46
C VAL A 23 -1.97 -15.65 6.08
N ALA A 24 -1.27 -15.32 4.99
CA ALA A 24 -1.75 -15.57 3.64
C ALA A 24 -1.84 -17.07 3.32
N ARG A 25 -0.90 -17.88 3.80
CA ARG A 25 -0.86 -19.33 3.54
C ARG A 25 -1.86 -20.11 4.39
N TYR A 26 -1.93 -19.80 5.68
CA TYR A 26 -2.56 -20.66 6.69
C TYR A 26 -3.74 -20.01 7.42
N GLY A 27 -3.90 -18.69 7.32
CA GLY A 27 -4.89 -17.95 8.11
C GLY A 27 -6.35 -18.06 7.62
N ASP A 28 -6.61 -18.66 6.46
CA ASP A 28 -7.94 -18.76 5.83
C ASP A 28 -8.70 -17.40 5.87
N VAL A 29 -8.04 -16.37 5.33
CA VAL A 29 -8.52 -14.99 5.29
C VAL A 29 -9.04 -14.64 3.89
N LYS A 30 -9.94 -13.66 3.81
CA LYS A 30 -10.38 -13.08 2.51
C LYS A 30 -9.74 -11.74 2.21
N TYR A 31 -9.24 -11.07 3.24
CA TYR A 31 -8.61 -9.76 3.16
C TYR A 31 -7.38 -9.75 4.04
N ILE A 32 -6.33 -9.07 3.61
CA ILE A 32 -5.20 -8.71 4.46
C ILE A 32 -5.02 -7.20 4.37
N SER A 33 -5.09 -6.54 5.53
CA SER A 33 -4.90 -5.10 5.65
C SER A 33 -3.51 -4.78 6.16
N PHE A 34 -2.85 -3.81 5.53
CA PHE A 34 -1.51 -3.36 5.87
C PHE A 34 -1.60 -1.89 6.29
N ASP A 35 -1.13 -1.59 7.49
CA ASP A 35 -0.96 -0.23 7.97
C ASP A 35 0.53 0.08 8.04
N THR A 36 1.00 0.95 7.16
CA THR A 36 2.43 1.20 6.92
C THR A 36 2.81 2.64 7.22
N LEU A 37 1.83 3.52 7.39
CA LEU A 37 2.04 4.94 7.54
C LEU A 37 1.92 5.36 9.01
N ALA A 38 2.94 6.10 9.45
CA ALA A 38 2.92 6.91 10.65
C ALA A 38 3.40 8.32 10.30
N GLU A 39 3.29 9.26 11.22
CA GLU A 39 3.73 10.65 11.03
C GLU A 39 5.19 10.73 10.55
N LEU A 40 6.09 9.98 11.20
CA LEU A 40 7.49 9.89 10.79
C LEU A 40 7.66 9.29 9.40
N THR A 41 6.87 8.29 9.03
CA THR A 41 6.92 7.66 7.70
C THR A 41 6.62 8.70 6.62
N LEU A 42 5.59 9.53 6.80
CA LEU A 42 5.24 10.57 5.82
C LEU A 42 6.39 11.56 5.60
N ALA A 43 7.08 11.98 6.66
CA ALA A 43 8.25 12.87 6.55
C ALA A 43 9.41 12.21 5.78
N ILE A 44 9.65 10.91 6.00
CA ILE A 44 10.65 10.13 5.24
C ILE A 44 10.27 10.06 3.76
N LEU A 45 9.01 9.79 3.45
CA LEU A 45 8.51 9.69 2.07
C LEU A 45 8.59 11.03 1.35
N GLU A 46 8.24 12.14 2.01
CA GLU A 46 8.37 13.49 1.47
C GLU A 46 9.84 13.86 1.20
N LYS A 47 10.74 13.57 2.14
CA LYS A 47 12.19 13.75 1.93
C LYS A 47 12.70 12.93 0.74
N GLY A 48 12.19 11.71 0.56
CA GLY A 48 12.48 10.86 -0.59
C GLY A 48 11.98 11.46 -1.90
N ARG A 49 10.70 11.88 -1.93
CA ARG A 49 10.04 12.47 -3.11
C ARG A 49 10.71 13.75 -3.60
N ARG A 50 11.24 14.58 -2.70
CA ARG A 50 12.01 15.77 -3.05
C ARG A 50 13.30 15.45 -3.83
N LYS A 51 13.88 14.27 -3.62
CA LYS A 51 15.08 13.79 -4.34
C LYS A 51 14.71 13.09 -5.64
N ASP A 52 13.61 12.35 -5.62
CA ASP A 52 13.09 11.60 -6.77
C ASP A 52 11.56 11.80 -6.82
N PRO A 53 11.06 12.64 -7.75
CA PRO A 53 9.63 12.93 -7.88
C PRO A 53 8.77 11.69 -8.15
N THR A 54 9.36 10.58 -8.59
CA THR A 54 8.63 9.32 -8.82
C THR A 54 8.42 8.50 -7.54
N GLY A 55 9.14 8.81 -6.46
CA GLY A 55 9.00 8.21 -5.13
C GLY A 55 7.79 8.71 -4.35
N GLY A 56 7.84 8.63 -3.02
CA GLY A 56 6.73 9.06 -2.14
C GLY A 56 5.79 7.95 -1.67
N TYR A 57 6.12 6.70 -1.96
CA TYR A 57 5.50 5.49 -1.41
C TYR A 57 6.55 4.63 -0.70
N THR A 58 6.13 3.70 0.16
CA THR A 58 7.07 2.88 0.94
C THR A 58 7.87 1.95 0.04
N ARG A 59 9.19 1.83 0.27
CA ARG A 59 10.07 1.03 -0.62
C ARG A 59 9.81 -0.47 -0.51
N ASP A 60 9.30 -0.92 0.63
CA ASP A 60 9.02 -2.31 0.93
C ASP A 60 7.72 -2.82 0.27
N VAL A 61 6.86 -1.95 -0.28
CA VAL A 61 5.65 -2.38 -0.99
C VAL A 61 5.97 -3.31 -2.17
N VAL A 62 7.07 -3.06 -2.88
CA VAL A 62 7.49 -3.84 -4.05
C VAL A 62 7.89 -5.27 -3.66
N PRO A 63 8.88 -5.50 -2.77
CA PRO A 63 9.20 -6.86 -2.33
C PRO A 63 8.04 -7.52 -1.59
N MET A 64 7.21 -6.77 -0.86
CA MET A 64 6.04 -7.32 -0.20
C MET A 64 5.02 -7.89 -1.20
N MET A 65 4.63 -7.10 -2.20
CA MET A 65 3.68 -7.54 -3.22
C MET A 65 4.28 -8.64 -4.10
N ARG A 66 5.59 -8.63 -4.37
CA ARG A 66 6.25 -9.70 -5.12
C ARG A 66 6.07 -11.07 -4.46
N ASN A 67 6.11 -11.13 -3.13
CA ASN A 67 5.95 -12.37 -2.39
C ASN A 67 4.47 -12.74 -2.12
N LEU A 68 3.60 -11.74 -1.94
CA LEU A 68 2.20 -11.97 -1.58
C LEU A 68 1.28 -12.18 -2.77
N LEU A 69 1.50 -11.51 -3.91
CA LEU A 69 0.60 -11.59 -5.07
C LEU A 69 0.38 -13.02 -5.58
N PRO A 70 1.39 -13.92 -5.65
CA PRO A 70 1.16 -15.32 -6.05
C PRO A 70 0.17 -16.03 -5.11
N ILE A 71 0.39 -15.94 -3.80
CA ILE A 71 -0.44 -16.58 -2.76
C ILE A 71 -1.84 -15.97 -2.76
N ALA A 72 -1.92 -14.64 -2.84
CA ALA A 72 -3.18 -13.92 -2.83
C ALA A 72 -4.03 -14.24 -4.06
N LYS A 73 -3.40 -14.36 -5.23
CA LYS A 73 -4.08 -14.75 -6.47
C LYS A 73 -4.63 -16.16 -6.39
N GLU A 74 -3.82 -17.11 -5.94
CA GLU A 74 -4.20 -18.52 -5.78
C GLU A 74 -5.38 -18.69 -4.81
N LYS A 75 -5.33 -18.02 -3.65
CA LYS A 75 -6.34 -18.15 -2.59
C LYS A 75 -7.52 -17.17 -2.70
N GLY A 76 -7.49 -16.27 -3.67
CA GLY A 76 -8.50 -15.22 -3.84
C GLY A 76 -8.52 -14.20 -2.70
N ILE A 77 -7.36 -13.87 -2.13
CA ILE A 77 -7.19 -12.89 -1.05
C ILE A 77 -7.08 -11.49 -1.66
N ARG A 78 -7.74 -10.52 -1.04
CA ARG A 78 -7.59 -9.10 -1.38
C ARG A 78 -6.59 -8.43 -0.43
N LEU A 79 -5.60 -7.76 -1.00
CA LEU A 79 -4.58 -7.01 -0.25
C LEU A 79 -4.97 -5.53 -0.25
N ILE A 80 -4.95 -4.88 0.92
CA ILE A 80 -5.32 -3.47 1.11
C ILE A 80 -4.22 -2.77 1.89
N THR A 81 -3.64 -1.72 1.34
CA THR A 81 -2.50 -1.04 1.97
C THR A 81 -2.56 0.48 1.78
N ASN A 82 -2.09 1.22 2.78
CA ASN A 82 -1.79 2.64 2.70
C ASN A 82 -0.32 2.93 2.31
N ALA A 83 0.47 1.91 1.93
CA ALA A 83 1.86 2.06 1.49
C ALA A 83 2.10 3.03 0.33
N GLY A 84 1.02 3.43 -0.35
CA GLY A 84 1.02 4.52 -1.32
C GLY A 84 1.54 5.85 -0.79
N GLY A 85 1.42 6.12 0.51
CA GLY A 85 1.91 7.36 1.11
C GLY A 85 1.42 8.59 0.37
N ILE A 86 2.34 9.51 0.09
CA ILE A 86 2.09 10.75 -0.66
C ILE A 86 2.17 10.55 -2.19
N ASN A 87 2.38 9.33 -2.67
CA ASN A 87 2.28 8.98 -4.09
C ASN A 87 1.55 7.63 -4.32
N PRO A 88 0.23 7.55 -4.05
CA PRO A 88 -0.53 6.31 -4.22
C PRO A 88 -0.54 5.80 -5.67
N ARG A 89 -0.48 6.71 -6.65
CA ARG A 89 -0.42 6.35 -8.08
C ARG A 89 0.92 5.72 -8.45
N GLY A 90 2.01 6.21 -7.87
CA GLY A 90 3.35 5.62 -8.01
C GLY A 90 3.40 4.19 -7.47
N ALA A 91 2.90 3.97 -6.26
CA ALA A 91 2.80 2.63 -5.69
C ALA A 91 1.96 1.69 -6.56
N ALA A 92 0.80 2.14 -7.05
CA ALA A 92 -0.05 1.33 -7.91
C ALA A 92 0.66 0.91 -9.20
N ARG A 93 1.45 1.79 -9.82
CA ARG A 93 2.28 1.47 -11.00
C ARG A 93 3.36 0.45 -10.66
N ALA A 94 4.11 0.65 -9.58
CA ALA A 94 5.15 -0.28 -9.14
C ALA A 94 4.58 -1.69 -8.84
N VAL A 95 3.40 -1.77 -8.22
CA VAL A 95 2.72 -3.04 -7.97
C VAL A 95 2.22 -3.68 -9.27
N ALA A 96 1.75 -2.89 -10.24
CA ALA A 96 1.35 -3.39 -11.55
C ALA A 96 2.55 -3.97 -12.33
N GLU A 97 3.72 -3.34 -12.24
CA GLU A 97 4.96 -3.84 -12.82
C GLU A 97 5.37 -5.19 -12.22
N VAL A 98 5.33 -5.31 -10.88
CA VAL A 98 5.57 -6.59 -10.19
C VAL A 98 4.61 -7.66 -10.68
N ALA A 99 3.32 -7.36 -10.78
CA ALA A 99 2.34 -8.34 -11.25
C ALA A 99 2.59 -8.76 -12.71
N ARG A 100 2.97 -7.82 -13.59
CA ARG A 100 3.35 -8.08 -14.98
C ARG A 100 4.56 -8.99 -15.06
N GLU A 101 5.60 -8.74 -14.28
CA GLU A 101 6.81 -9.57 -14.23
C GLU A 101 6.52 -10.99 -13.74
N LEU A 102 5.60 -11.14 -12.80
CA LEU A 102 5.16 -12.46 -12.30
C LEU A 102 4.18 -13.17 -13.26
N GLY A 103 3.76 -12.52 -14.34
CA GLY A 103 2.74 -13.06 -15.26
C GLY A 103 1.36 -13.21 -14.60
N LEU A 104 1.08 -12.45 -13.54
CA LEU A 104 -0.16 -12.57 -12.76
C LEU A 104 -1.18 -11.51 -13.19
N PRO A 105 -2.36 -11.90 -13.73
CA PRO A 105 -3.43 -10.96 -14.00
C PRO A 105 -4.11 -10.55 -12.69
N VAL A 106 -3.83 -9.35 -12.22
CA VAL A 106 -4.40 -8.78 -10.98
C VAL A 106 -5.15 -7.48 -11.28
N ARG A 107 -6.18 -7.19 -10.47
CA ARG A 107 -6.89 -5.91 -10.50
C ARG A 107 -6.33 -5.01 -9.41
N ILE A 108 -5.87 -3.82 -9.78
CA ILE A 108 -5.35 -2.82 -8.85
C ILE A 108 -6.30 -1.64 -8.83
N ALA A 109 -6.74 -1.26 -7.62
CA ALA A 109 -7.49 -0.04 -7.38
C ALA A 109 -6.61 0.91 -6.57
N CYS A 110 -6.48 2.14 -7.03
CA CYS A 110 -5.76 3.21 -6.34
C CYS A 110 -6.79 4.20 -5.82
N VAL A 111 -6.80 4.45 -4.51
CA VAL A 111 -7.68 5.42 -3.86
C VAL A 111 -6.84 6.66 -3.52
N THR A 112 -7.31 7.83 -3.93
CA THR A 112 -6.65 9.13 -3.72
C THR A 112 -7.67 10.13 -3.21
N GLY A 113 -7.25 11.16 -2.48
CA GLY A 113 -8.13 12.28 -2.10
C GLY A 113 -7.77 13.01 -0.80
N ASP A 114 -6.69 12.58 -0.16
CA ASP A 114 -6.10 13.16 1.04
C ASP A 114 -5.10 14.29 0.74
N ASP A 115 -4.68 14.43 -0.52
CA ASP A 115 -3.84 15.55 -0.95
C ASP A 115 -4.66 16.86 -1.01
N ILE A 116 -4.23 17.82 -0.19
CA ILE A 116 -4.84 19.15 -0.09
C ILE A 116 -3.89 20.27 -0.54
N TYR A 117 -2.72 19.96 -1.13
CA TYR A 117 -1.74 20.97 -1.53
C TYR A 117 -2.35 22.03 -2.46
N ASP A 118 -3.14 21.60 -3.43
CA ASP A 118 -3.82 22.49 -4.39
C ASP A 118 -4.92 23.37 -3.75
N ARG A 119 -5.29 23.08 -2.51
CA ARG A 119 -6.34 23.78 -1.76
C ARG A 119 -5.79 24.60 -0.59
N LEU A 120 -4.47 24.66 -0.41
CA LEU A 120 -3.87 25.39 0.71
C LEU A 120 -4.24 26.87 0.71
N ASP A 121 -4.24 27.51 -0.45
CA ASP A 121 -4.61 28.93 -0.58
C ASP A 121 -6.09 29.15 -0.22
N GLU A 122 -6.98 28.31 -0.75
CA GLU A 122 -8.42 28.30 -0.43
C GLU A 122 -8.67 28.14 1.07
N LEU A 123 -8.00 27.16 1.70
CA LEU A 123 -8.18 26.83 3.11
C LEU A 123 -7.59 27.89 4.04
N SER A 124 -6.48 28.51 3.64
CA SER A 124 -5.85 29.61 4.39
C SER A 124 -6.70 30.88 4.37
N ALA A 125 -7.34 31.17 3.23
CA ALA A 125 -8.23 32.32 3.09
C ALA A 125 -9.52 32.23 3.95
N ARG A 126 -9.96 31.03 4.32
CA ARG A 126 -11.14 30.79 5.18
C ARG A 126 -10.90 31.01 6.67
N ARG A 127 -9.67 31.28 7.09
CA ARG A 127 -9.31 31.54 8.50
C ARG A 127 -9.44 33.02 8.91
N GLY A 128 -9.83 33.91 7.98
CA GLY A 128 -10.19 35.30 8.25
C GLY A 128 -11.69 35.51 8.32
#